data_AF-A0A2V7CD56-F1
#
_entry.id   AF-A0A2V7CD56-F1
#
_cell.length_a   1.000
_cell.length_b   1.000
_cell.length_c   1.000
_cell.angle_alpha   90.00
_cell.angle_beta   90.00
_cell.angle_gamma   90.00
#
_symmetry.space_group_name_H-M   'P 1'
#
loop_
_entity.id
_entity.type
_entity.pdbx_description
1 polymer ?
#
loop_
_entity_poly.entity_id
_entity_poly.type
_entity_poly.pdbx_seq_one_letter_code
_entity_poly.pdbx_strand_id
1 'polypeptide(L)'
;MTSRRTEWTAAAAIMLVALALRAYPLHVPYIHPDQEWVPRMALRSILDRSWKPGSALWPAGPYPSGYLYTLRVAYLTVYGAGKVIGWYQDRSDLVAAFVVYPFRFLLAGRLFSCVLGIATVGLTMGLAQTLFGPRAGLVAGALLAPGLLHVRESHYGSLDVPATAFAVATLWAAERARREGSLLALGTAGALAGCAAGYRLQIGVVALALPAAEVLSASRRPPLRVACRLAVASLIALATFGLLSPYTLLEFPSAGAALHDALRSNYAFAGPPSLHLVELLRCGAGTVVCVLTVIGLVAGLSATPKATLTLLAGLAPYALALAFSGRLLARYTVPLFPAIATLAACGVEALARRAPRRARGLALGALVAVAASGPLARSIALDRLLAREDTRLAASRWIVSHIPSGETILIVFPGWFSMPSLPSDEETRRLWGPEVAARVAARRSVSYHLRSYGLDGGELDPNRPPARWIVTAEHPGLPVFGTVPDRLTAFLHAWATPVARFRAFDPERITGSLFDPTDANYLPLRGFRPIERPGPSITVWRVPRRRRVRAAAPPSGSRRAGVTAPRRSRGHVVRGCRRHHASRAARIVQPAAMSAPVRSPGAR
;
A
#
# COMPACT_ATOMS: atom_id res chain seq x y z
N MET A 1 -35.00 17.02 25.43
CA MET A 1 -34.59 15.61 25.25
C MET A 1 -34.68 15.12 23.80
N THR A 2 -35.56 15.68 22.97
CA THR A 2 -35.75 15.32 21.55
C THR A 2 -34.52 15.61 20.67
N SER A 3 -33.87 16.78 20.79
CA SER A 3 -32.72 17.11 19.91
C SER A 3 -31.50 16.21 20.11
N ARG A 4 -31.17 15.85 21.37
CA ARG A 4 -30.06 14.93 21.66
C ARG A 4 -30.35 13.56 21.05
N ARG A 5 -31.57 13.02 21.19
CA ARG A 5 -31.93 11.74 20.56
C ARG A 5 -31.71 11.78 19.05
N THR A 6 -32.13 12.85 18.38
CA THR A 6 -31.92 13.04 16.93
C THR A 6 -30.43 13.08 16.55
N GLU A 7 -29.60 13.77 17.34
CA GLU A 7 -28.15 13.82 17.13
C GLU A 7 -27.49 12.43 17.27
N TRP A 8 -27.86 11.67 18.31
CA TRP A 8 -27.38 10.30 18.50
C TRP A 8 -27.81 9.37 17.36
N THR A 9 -29.06 9.49 16.89
CA THR A 9 -29.54 8.69 15.75
C THR A 9 -28.80 9.03 14.45
N ALA A 10 -28.52 10.31 14.20
CA ALA A 10 -27.76 10.73 13.03
C ALA A 10 -26.31 10.25 13.10
N ALA A 11 -25.67 10.36 14.26
CA ALA A 11 -24.33 9.85 14.49
C ALA A 11 -24.27 8.33 14.29
N ALA A 12 -25.23 7.58 14.85
CA ALA A 12 -25.32 6.14 14.67
C ALA A 12 -25.50 5.75 13.19
N ALA A 13 -26.34 6.47 12.45
CA ALA A 13 -26.51 6.23 11.01
C ALA A 13 -25.23 6.50 10.22
N ILE A 14 -24.50 7.58 10.51
CA ILE A 14 -23.20 7.88 9.89
C ILE A 14 -22.18 6.78 10.20
N MET A 15 -22.11 6.32 11.44
CA MET A 15 -21.21 5.25 11.86
C MET A 15 -21.59 3.91 11.20
N LEU A 16 -22.88 3.64 11.01
CA LEU A 16 -23.35 2.46 10.28
C LEU A 16 -22.95 2.51 8.80
N VAL A 17 -23.05 3.66 8.14
CA VAL A 17 -22.53 3.85 6.77
C VAL A 17 -21.02 3.64 6.74
N ALA A 18 -20.28 4.19 7.70
CA ALA A 18 -18.84 4.02 7.79
C ALA A 18 -18.44 2.54 7.98
N LEU A 19 -19.18 1.80 8.80
CA LEU A 19 -19.02 0.37 9.02
C LEU A 19 -19.32 -0.43 7.75
N ALA A 20 -20.49 -0.20 7.12
CA ALA A 20 -20.91 -0.92 5.94
C ALA A 20 -19.89 -0.78 4.79
N LEU A 21 -19.44 0.45 4.51
CA LEU A 21 -18.48 0.73 3.43
C LEU A 21 -17.05 0.25 3.71
N ARG A 22 -16.71 -0.13 4.95
CA ARG A 22 -15.33 -0.58 5.29
C ARG A 22 -15.26 -2.07 5.61
N ALA A 23 -16.37 -2.64 6.08
CA ALA A 23 -16.43 -4.05 6.46
C ALA A 23 -16.93 -4.94 5.31
N TYR A 24 -17.76 -4.41 4.40
CA TYR A 24 -18.40 -5.24 3.38
C TYR A 24 -17.41 -6.08 2.57
N PRO A 25 -16.31 -5.58 2.00
CA PRO A 25 -15.40 -6.41 1.20
C PRO A 25 -14.58 -7.43 2.00
N LEU A 26 -14.54 -7.37 3.33
CA LEU A 26 -13.67 -8.23 4.15
C LEU A 26 -14.02 -9.72 4.08
N HIS A 27 -15.23 -10.08 3.63
CA HIS A 27 -15.66 -11.48 3.47
C HIS A 27 -15.04 -12.19 2.26
N VAL A 28 -14.40 -11.45 1.33
CA VAL A 28 -13.82 -12.00 0.09
C VAL A 28 -12.30 -11.81 0.07
N PRO A 29 -11.53 -12.80 -0.43
CA PRO A 29 -10.13 -12.61 -0.71
C PRO A 29 -9.91 -11.68 -1.91
N TYR A 30 -9.24 -10.56 -1.66
CA TYR A 30 -8.78 -9.62 -2.69
C TYR A 30 -7.30 -9.29 -2.49
N ILE A 31 -6.57 -9.00 -3.58
CA ILE A 31 -5.12 -8.79 -3.55
C ILE A 31 -4.81 -7.30 -3.52
N HIS A 32 -3.89 -6.92 -2.63
CA HIS A 32 -3.22 -5.63 -2.64
C HIS A 32 -1.73 -5.88 -2.45
N PRO A 33 -0.92 -5.75 -3.50
CA PRO A 33 0.44 -6.26 -3.47
C PRO A 33 1.35 -5.66 -2.38
N ASP A 34 1.20 -4.36 -2.06
CA ASP A 34 2.04 -3.74 -1.04
C ASP A 34 1.72 -4.21 0.40
N GLN A 35 0.57 -4.84 0.64
CA GLN A 35 0.13 -5.19 2.00
C GLN A 35 0.82 -6.43 2.55
N GLU A 36 1.41 -7.27 1.71
CA GLU A 36 2.03 -8.49 2.21
C GLU A 36 3.37 -8.23 2.89
N TRP A 37 4.01 -7.10 2.61
CA TRP A 37 5.36 -6.80 3.12
C TRP A 37 5.41 -6.74 4.64
N VAL A 38 4.56 -5.95 5.29
CA VAL A 38 4.61 -5.80 6.75
C VAL A 38 4.23 -7.09 7.49
N PRO A 39 3.18 -7.83 7.11
CA PRO A 39 2.91 -9.19 7.59
C PRO A 39 4.10 -10.14 7.43
N ARG A 40 4.75 -10.15 6.25
CA ARG A 40 5.93 -10.98 6.00
C ARG A 40 7.07 -10.61 6.95
N MET A 41 7.34 -9.31 7.14
CA MET A 41 8.36 -8.84 8.08
C MET A 41 8.01 -9.20 9.54
N ALA A 42 6.75 -9.06 9.94
CA ALA A 42 6.30 -9.44 11.27
C ALA A 42 6.52 -10.94 11.52
N LEU A 43 6.13 -11.82 10.58
CA LEU A 43 6.36 -13.26 10.69
C LEU A 43 7.84 -13.64 10.64
N ARG A 44 8.63 -12.97 9.79
CA ARG A 44 10.07 -13.18 9.72
C ARG A 44 10.75 -12.82 11.04
N SER A 45 10.36 -11.69 11.63
CA SER A 45 10.86 -11.29 12.95
C SER A 45 10.52 -12.33 14.03
N ILE A 46 9.36 -13.02 13.93
CA ILE A 46 8.95 -14.07 14.87
C ILE A 46 9.85 -15.29 14.73
N LEU A 47 10.16 -15.71 13.49
CA LEU A 47 11.12 -16.78 13.21
C LEU A 47 12.52 -16.46 13.74
N ASP A 48 13.01 -15.27 13.43
CA ASP A 48 14.35 -14.82 13.82
C ASP A 48 14.45 -14.50 15.33
N ARG A 49 13.33 -14.58 16.07
CA ARG A 49 13.22 -14.25 17.51
C ARG A 49 13.76 -12.86 17.84
N SER A 50 13.69 -11.93 16.89
CA SER A 50 14.22 -10.58 17.01
C SER A 50 13.11 -9.54 16.92
N TRP A 51 13.25 -8.46 17.67
CA TRP A 51 12.39 -7.27 17.54
C TRP A 51 13.00 -6.22 16.60
N LYS A 52 14.23 -6.44 16.12
CA LYS A 52 14.90 -5.52 15.21
C LYS A 52 14.17 -5.50 13.85
N PRO A 53 13.69 -4.33 13.39
CA PRO A 53 13.10 -4.16 12.07
C PRO A 53 14.23 -4.14 11.03
N GLY A 54 14.68 -5.32 10.64
CA GLY A 54 15.72 -5.51 9.64
C GLY A 54 15.75 -6.97 9.27
N SER A 55 15.17 -7.31 8.13
CA SER A 55 15.22 -8.68 7.60
C SER A 55 15.79 -8.66 6.19
N ALA A 56 16.29 -9.80 5.73
CA ALA A 56 16.73 -9.99 4.34
C ALA A 56 15.64 -9.63 3.29
N LEU A 57 14.38 -9.49 3.72
CA LEU A 57 13.23 -9.15 2.90
C LEU A 57 13.08 -7.63 2.64
N TRP A 58 13.68 -6.76 3.47
CA TRP A 58 13.63 -5.31 3.29
C TRP A 58 14.96 -4.66 3.71
N PRO A 59 15.88 -4.44 2.75
CA PRO A 59 17.22 -3.89 3.02
C PRO A 59 17.23 -2.41 3.42
N ALA A 60 16.12 -1.67 3.25
CA ALA A 60 16.11 -0.21 3.38
C ALA A 60 16.07 0.31 4.83
N GLY A 61 16.56 -0.48 5.80
CA GLY A 61 16.79 -0.05 7.18
C GLY A 61 15.55 0.02 8.10
N PRO A 62 15.76 0.43 9.37
CA PRO A 62 14.71 0.52 10.39
C PRO A 62 13.77 1.70 10.12
N TYR A 63 12.72 1.45 9.31
CA TYR A 63 11.56 2.34 9.16
C TYR A 63 10.62 2.21 10.38
N PRO A 64 9.75 3.20 10.71
CA PRO A 64 8.83 3.11 11.84
C PRO A 64 8.12 1.76 11.91
N SER A 65 8.21 1.15 13.09
CA SER A 65 7.88 -0.27 13.32
C SER A 65 6.55 -0.47 14.01
N GLY A 66 5.78 0.59 14.27
CA GLY A 66 4.53 0.50 15.02
C GLY A 66 3.54 -0.50 14.42
N TYR A 67 3.38 -0.48 13.09
CA TYR A 67 2.51 -1.44 12.41
C TYR A 67 3.07 -2.87 12.40
N LEU A 68 4.39 -3.02 12.20
CA LEU A 68 5.08 -4.31 12.28
C LEU A 68 4.89 -4.94 13.66
N TYR A 69 5.08 -4.17 14.73
CA TYR A 69 4.93 -4.64 16.11
C TYR A 69 3.50 -4.98 16.45
N THR A 70 2.54 -4.19 15.95
CA THR A 70 1.11 -4.49 16.09
C THR A 70 0.77 -5.85 15.48
N LEU A 71 1.19 -6.10 14.24
CA LEU A 71 0.97 -7.39 13.58
C LEU A 71 1.76 -8.53 14.24
N ARG A 72 2.99 -8.28 14.67
CA ARG A 72 3.82 -9.26 15.38
C ARG A 72 3.15 -9.72 16.67
N VAL A 73 2.64 -8.80 17.48
CA VAL A 73 1.91 -9.12 18.71
C VAL A 73 0.65 -9.93 18.36
N ALA A 74 -0.13 -9.51 17.37
CA ALA A 74 -1.31 -10.25 16.93
C ALA A 74 -0.98 -11.70 16.50
N TYR A 75 0.07 -11.89 15.70
CA TYR A 75 0.50 -13.22 15.24
C TYR A 75 1.12 -14.07 16.36
N LEU A 76 1.83 -13.46 17.32
CA LEU A 76 2.33 -14.17 18.50
C LEU A 76 1.17 -14.65 19.39
N THR A 77 0.10 -13.85 19.53
CA THR A 77 -1.10 -14.27 20.25
C THR A 77 -1.76 -15.47 19.55
N VAL A 78 -1.91 -15.42 18.22
CA VAL A 78 -2.43 -16.54 17.43
C VAL A 78 -1.55 -17.78 17.57
N TYR A 79 -0.23 -17.62 17.53
CA TYR A 79 0.71 -18.71 17.75
C TYR A 79 0.59 -19.31 19.14
N GLY A 80 0.53 -18.49 20.19
CA GLY A 80 0.39 -18.94 21.57
C GLY A 80 -0.90 -19.73 21.78
N ALA A 81 -2.03 -19.21 21.32
CA ALA A 81 -3.31 -19.91 21.36
C ALA A 81 -3.26 -21.23 20.56
N GLY A 82 -2.75 -21.18 19.33
CA GLY A 82 -2.58 -22.36 18.48
C GLY A 82 -1.63 -23.41 19.07
N LYS A 83 -0.64 -23.00 19.86
CA LYS A 83 0.27 -23.91 20.56
C LYS A 83 -0.41 -24.64 21.71
N VAL A 84 -1.25 -23.95 22.48
CA VAL A 84 -2.02 -24.57 23.60
C VAL A 84 -2.98 -25.64 23.09
N ILE A 85 -3.64 -25.39 21.96
CA ILE A 85 -4.60 -26.34 21.33
C ILE A 85 -3.93 -27.34 20.38
N GLY A 86 -2.60 -27.33 20.27
CA GLY A 86 -1.82 -28.29 19.48
C GLY A 86 -1.76 -28.04 17.96
N TRP A 87 -2.29 -26.92 17.45
CA TRP A 87 -2.21 -26.54 16.03
C TRP A 87 -0.79 -26.16 15.59
N TYR A 88 0.02 -25.61 16.49
CA TYR A 88 1.40 -25.20 16.21
C TYR A 88 2.36 -25.79 17.23
N GLN A 89 3.43 -26.44 16.76
CA GLN A 89 4.49 -26.96 17.63
C GLN A 89 5.68 -26.00 17.65
N ASP A 90 6.04 -25.50 16.47
CA ASP A 90 7.08 -24.49 16.28
C ASP A 90 6.56 -23.24 15.54
N ARG A 91 7.29 -22.12 15.66
CA ARG A 91 6.96 -20.85 14.98
C ARG A 91 6.97 -20.99 13.46
N SER A 92 7.78 -21.88 12.91
CA SER A 92 7.78 -22.23 11.49
C SER A 92 6.50 -22.91 11.02
N ASP A 93 5.69 -23.50 11.91
CA ASP A 93 4.33 -23.96 11.56
C ASP A 93 3.41 -22.79 11.25
N LEU A 94 3.49 -21.72 12.06
CA LEU A 94 2.74 -20.48 11.85
C LEU A 94 3.13 -19.84 10.51
N VAL A 95 4.42 -19.76 10.21
CA VAL A 95 4.89 -19.18 8.95
C VAL A 95 4.53 -20.06 7.76
N ALA A 96 4.63 -21.39 7.89
CA ALA A 96 4.15 -22.28 6.84
C ALA A 96 2.65 -22.11 6.60
N ALA A 97 1.85 -21.94 7.65
CA ALA A 97 0.42 -21.62 7.52
C ALA A 97 0.18 -20.28 6.81
N PHE A 98 1.02 -19.27 7.04
CA PHE A 98 0.97 -18.00 6.28
C PHE A 98 1.29 -18.19 4.81
N VAL A 99 2.34 -18.94 4.47
CA VAL A 99 2.73 -19.18 3.08
C VAL A 99 1.62 -19.92 2.31
N VAL A 100 0.95 -20.88 2.97
CA VAL A 100 -0.13 -21.66 2.34
C VAL A 100 -1.44 -20.87 2.30
N TYR A 101 -1.78 -20.12 3.35
CA TYR A 101 -3.05 -19.40 3.50
C TYR A 101 -2.84 -17.93 3.89
N PRO A 102 -2.20 -17.11 3.03
CA PRO A 102 -1.80 -15.74 3.38
C PRO A 102 -2.98 -14.86 3.77
N PHE A 103 -4.13 -15.02 3.11
CA PHE A 103 -5.31 -14.20 3.36
C PHE A 103 -5.79 -14.21 4.83
N ARG A 104 -5.68 -15.36 5.53
CA ARG A 104 -6.08 -15.48 6.95
C ARG A 104 -5.29 -14.54 7.86
N PHE A 105 -4.03 -14.28 7.51
CA PHE A 105 -3.14 -13.40 8.25
C PHE A 105 -3.32 -11.95 7.82
N LEU A 106 -3.50 -11.70 6.51
CA LEU A 106 -3.79 -10.36 5.99
C LEU A 106 -5.08 -9.78 6.60
N LEU A 107 -6.06 -10.64 6.93
CA LEU A 107 -7.31 -10.22 7.57
C LEU A 107 -7.06 -9.50 8.92
N ALA A 108 -6.06 -9.90 9.70
CA ALA A 108 -5.74 -9.21 10.97
C ALA A 108 -5.35 -7.74 10.73
N GLY A 109 -4.49 -7.50 9.74
CA GLY A 109 -4.09 -6.15 9.34
C GLY A 109 -5.26 -5.34 8.77
N ARG A 110 -6.13 -5.97 7.98
CA ARG A 110 -7.31 -5.32 7.38
C ARG A 110 -8.38 -4.98 8.42
N LEU A 111 -8.64 -5.87 9.38
CA LEU A 111 -9.54 -5.60 10.50
C LEU A 111 -9.03 -4.42 11.34
N PHE A 112 -7.73 -4.38 11.61
CA PHE A 112 -7.12 -3.25 12.32
C PHE A 112 -7.32 -1.92 11.57
N SER A 113 -7.01 -1.86 10.28
CA SER A 113 -7.26 -0.67 9.46
C SER A 113 -8.74 -0.31 9.34
N CYS A 114 -9.63 -1.30 9.24
CA CYS A 114 -11.06 -1.10 9.16
C CYS A 114 -11.60 -0.46 10.44
N VAL A 115 -11.26 -1.02 11.61
CA VAL A 115 -11.67 -0.48 12.92
C VAL A 115 -11.14 0.94 13.11
N LEU A 116 -9.85 1.18 12.83
CA LEU A 116 -9.24 2.50 12.95
C LEU A 116 -9.82 3.48 11.93
N GLY A 117 -10.16 3.02 10.73
CA GLY A 117 -10.81 3.82 9.69
C GLY A 117 -12.24 4.23 10.05
N ILE A 118 -13.00 3.36 10.73
CA ILE A 118 -14.31 3.68 11.32
C ILE A 118 -14.12 4.66 12.48
N ALA A 119 -13.15 4.41 13.37
CA ALA A 119 -12.84 5.29 14.49
C ALA A 119 -12.47 6.70 14.02
N THR A 120 -11.73 6.85 12.92
CA THR A 120 -11.40 8.16 12.33
C THR A 120 -12.64 8.97 11.97
N VAL A 121 -13.75 8.33 11.55
CA VAL A 121 -15.02 9.04 11.30
C VAL A 121 -15.56 9.64 12.60
N GLY A 122 -15.65 8.84 13.66
CA GLY A 122 -16.09 9.32 14.98
C GLY A 122 -15.17 10.38 15.57
N LEU A 123 -13.85 10.21 15.46
CA LEU A 123 -12.85 11.20 15.88
C LEU A 123 -13.00 12.52 15.10
N THR A 124 -13.29 12.45 13.79
CA THR A 124 -13.52 13.62 12.94
C THR A 124 -14.79 14.36 13.35
N MET A 125 -15.86 13.63 13.68
CA MET A 125 -17.09 14.22 14.21
C MET A 125 -16.81 14.96 15.53
N GLY A 126 -16.06 14.34 16.45
CA GLY A 126 -15.66 14.95 17.72
C GLY A 126 -14.78 16.19 17.55
N LEU A 127 -13.80 16.13 16.65
CA LEU A 127 -12.95 17.26 16.29
C LEU A 127 -13.77 18.42 15.72
N ALA A 128 -14.57 18.18 14.69
CA ALA A 128 -15.40 19.21 14.06
C ALA A 128 -16.44 19.78 15.02
N GLN A 129 -17.02 18.95 15.89
CA GLN A 129 -17.91 19.39 16.97
C GLN A 129 -17.20 20.36 17.93
N THR A 130 -15.95 20.06 18.27
CA THR A 130 -15.17 20.88 19.20
C THR A 130 -14.76 22.20 18.56
N LEU A 131 -14.46 22.21 17.26
CA LEU A 131 -14.03 23.41 16.52
C LEU A 131 -15.21 24.32 16.14
N PHE A 132 -16.28 23.77 15.58
CA PHE A 132 -17.36 24.52 14.91
C PHE A 132 -18.77 24.23 15.44
N GLY A 133 -18.92 23.29 16.37
CA GLY A 133 -20.19 22.97 17.06
C GLY A 133 -20.85 21.66 16.61
N PRO A 134 -21.90 21.19 17.32
CA PRO A 134 -22.44 19.82 17.18
C PRO A 134 -22.90 19.45 15.76
N ARG A 135 -23.51 20.41 15.04
CA ARG A 135 -23.98 20.20 13.67
C ARG A 135 -22.82 19.98 12.70
N ALA A 136 -21.75 20.78 12.80
CA ALA A 136 -20.53 20.59 12.02
C ALA A 136 -19.90 19.21 12.28
N GLY A 137 -20.00 18.69 13.50
CA GLY A 137 -19.60 17.32 13.83
C GLY A 137 -20.32 16.28 12.96
N LEU A 138 -21.66 16.30 12.95
CA LEU A 138 -22.47 15.40 12.14
C LEU A 138 -22.19 15.56 10.63
N VAL A 139 -22.06 16.81 10.15
CA VAL A 139 -21.75 17.07 8.74
C VAL A 139 -20.38 16.53 8.35
N ALA A 140 -19.34 16.76 9.17
CA ALA A 140 -18.00 16.26 8.88
C ALA A 140 -17.96 14.73 8.81
N GLY A 141 -18.67 14.05 9.72
CA GLY A 141 -18.85 12.60 9.68
C GLY A 141 -19.57 12.13 8.41
N ALA A 142 -20.66 12.79 8.03
CA ALA A 142 -21.44 12.47 6.83
C ALA A 142 -20.65 12.66 5.52
N LEU A 143 -19.68 13.57 5.49
CA LEU A 143 -18.80 13.78 4.34
C LEU A 143 -17.60 12.81 4.32
N LEU A 144 -17.04 12.46 5.48
CA LEU A 144 -15.88 11.55 5.56
C LEU A 144 -16.27 10.08 5.43
N ALA A 145 -17.40 9.66 6.02
CA ALA A 145 -17.86 8.27 6.00
C ALA A 145 -17.87 7.65 4.58
N PRO A 146 -18.39 8.33 3.54
CA PRO A 146 -18.37 7.86 2.16
C PRO A 146 -17.12 8.27 1.35
N GLY A 147 -16.14 8.97 1.94
CA GLY A 147 -14.96 9.48 1.24
C GLY A 147 -14.15 8.35 0.60
N LEU A 148 -14.09 8.31 -0.74
CA LEU A 148 -13.56 7.20 -1.54
C LEU A 148 -12.16 6.76 -1.11
N LEU A 149 -11.20 7.68 -1.03
CA LEU A 149 -9.81 7.31 -0.73
C LEU A 149 -9.65 6.90 0.74
N HIS A 150 -10.40 7.50 1.67
CA HIS A 150 -10.38 7.04 3.06
C HIS A 150 -11.02 5.65 3.19
N VAL A 151 -12.12 5.37 2.47
CA VAL A 151 -12.76 4.05 2.42
C VAL A 151 -11.82 3.02 1.81
N ARG A 152 -11.28 3.30 0.63
CA ARG A 152 -10.32 2.45 -0.09
C ARG A 152 -9.16 2.03 0.79
N GLU A 153 -8.49 2.99 1.43
CA GLU A 153 -7.32 2.69 2.26
C GLU A 153 -7.70 2.03 3.59
N SER A 154 -8.96 2.11 4.04
CA SER A 154 -9.45 1.36 5.21
C SER A 154 -9.63 -0.14 4.94
N HIS A 155 -9.81 -0.54 3.67
CA HIS A 155 -9.82 -1.94 3.25
C HIS A 155 -8.44 -2.58 3.29
N TYR A 156 -7.42 -1.75 3.44
CA TYR A 156 -6.05 -2.13 3.24
C TYR A 156 -5.34 -2.22 4.58
N GLY A 157 -4.65 -3.33 4.82
CA GLY A 157 -3.76 -3.49 5.98
C GLY A 157 -2.52 -2.60 5.84
N SER A 158 -2.72 -1.29 5.85
CA SER A 158 -1.71 -0.26 5.67
C SER A 158 -1.47 0.50 6.97
N LEU A 159 -0.30 1.13 7.05
CA LEU A 159 0.12 1.98 8.15
C LEU A 159 -0.52 3.38 8.11
N ASP A 160 -1.11 3.77 6.98
CA ASP A 160 -1.67 5.11 6.73
C ASP A 160 -2.93 5.39 7.53
N VAL A 161 -3.87 4.44 7.57
CA VAL A 161 -5.15 4.62 8.26
C VAL A 161 -4.98 4.68 9.78
N PRO A 162 -4.20 3.78 10.43
CA PRO A 162 -3.91 3.91 11.85
C PRO A 162 -3.20 5.23 12.18
N ALA A 163 -2.19 5.63 11.41
CA ALA A 163 -1.49 6.90 11.61
C ALA A 163 -2.42 8.10 11.45
N THR A 164 -3.36 8.05 10.51
CA THR A 164 -4.41 9.07 10.33
C THR A 164 -5.33 9.16 11.54
N ALA A 165 -5.79 8.03 12.08
CA ALA A 165 -6.64 8.02 13.27
C ALA A 165 -5.95 8.69 14.47
N PHE A 166 -4.67 8.35 14.70
CA PHE A 166 -3.86 8.98 15.75
C PHE A 166 -3.61 10.47 15.48
N ALA A 167 -3.43 10.88 14.22
CA ALA A 167 -3.29 12.28 13.85
C ALA A 167 -4.57 13.09 14.13
N VAL A 168 -5.76 12.57 13.79
CA VAL A 168 -7.03 13.23 14.10
C VAL A 168 -7.28 13.29 15.61
N ALA A 169 -6.97 12.22 16.33
CA ALA A 169 -7.04 12.20 17.79
C ALA A 169 -6.07 13.22 18.41
N THR A 170 -4.87 13.39 17.84
CA THR A 170 -3.90 14.42 18.24
C THR A 170 -4.49 15.82 18.08
N LEU A 171 -5.05 16.12 16.90
CA LEU A 171 -5.67 17.42 16.61
C LEU A 171 -6.83 17.70 17.57
N TRP A 172 -7.65 16.68 17.86
CA TRP A 172 -8.76 16.80 18.78
C TRP A 172 -8.29 17.07 20.22
N ALA A 173 -7.31 16.31 20.70
CA ALA A 173 -6.72 16.52 22.03
C ALA A 173 -6.01 17.88 22.16
N ALA A 174 -5.29 18.31 21.11
CA ALA A 174 -4.65 19.63 21.06
C ALA A 174 -5.68 20.76 21.13
N GLU A 175 -6.79 20.65 20.39
CA GLU A 175 -7.87 21.63 20.46
C GLU A 175 -8.53 21.67 21.84
N ARG A 176 -8.71 20.51 22.50
CA ARG A 176 -9.18 20.47 23.90
C ARG A 176 -8.19 21.14 24.84
N ALA A 177 -6.89 20.89 24.68
CA ALA A 177 -5.84 21.56 25.46
C ALA A 177 -5.87 23.09 25.25
N ARG A 178 -6.09 23.56 24.02
CA ARG A 178 -6.21 24.99 23.69
C ARG A 178 -7.41 25.65 24.37
N ARG A 179 -8.56 24.96 24.40
CA ARG A 179 -9.82 25.46 24.99
C ARG A 179 -9.82 25.41 26.52
N GLU A 180 -9.41 24.29 27.09
CA GLU A 180 -9.54 23.98 28.52
C GLU A 180 -8.25 24.31 29.30
N GLY A 181 -7.11 24.49 28.63
CA GLY A 181 -5.80 24.64 29.27
C GLY A 181 -5.27 23.38 29.95
N SER A 182 -5.92 22.24 29.72
CA SER A 182 -5.63 20.96 30.38
C SER A 182 -4.25 20.43 30.01
N LEU A 183 -3.41 20.17 31.02
CA LEU A 183 -2.11 19.51 30.81
C LEU A 183 -2.29 18.05 30.39
N LEU A 184 -3.32 17.38 30.92
CA LEU A 184 -3.66 16.02 30.53
C LEU A 184 -4.02 15.94 29.05
N ALA A 185 -4.83 16.89 28.55
CA ALA A 185 -5.17 16.94 27.13
C ALA A 185 -3.93 17.20 26.26
N LEU A 186 -3.01 18.07 26.70
CA LEU A 186 -1.76 18.32 25.97
C LEU A 186 -0.83 17.09 25.98
N GLY A 187 -0.66 16.43 27.12
CA GLY A 187 0.11 15.20 27.23
C GLY A 187 -0.50 14.06 26.42
N THR A 188 -1.84 13.97 26.38
CA THR A 188 -2.58 13.03 25.52
C THR A 188 -2.34 13.35 24.04
N ALA A 189 -2.34 14.63 23.65
CA ALA A 189 -2.00 15.04 22.29
C ALA A 189 -0.56 14.63 21.94
N GLY A 190 0.40 14.80 22.87
CA GLY A 190 1.77 14.31 22.72
C GLY A 190 1.84 12.80 22.50
N ALA A 191 1.21 12.01 23.36
CA ALA A 191 1.15 10.56 23.24
C ALA A 191 0.59 10.11 21.89
N LEU A 192 -0.51 10.71 21.44
CA LEU A 192 -1.15 10.39 20.17
C LEU A 192 -0.29 10.83 18.97
N ALA A 193 0.43 11.95 19.07
CA ALA A 193 1.35 12.40 18.03
C ALA A 193 2.53 11.43 17.87
N GLY A 194 3.09 10.96 18.99
CA GLY A 194 4.10 9.90 19.01
C GLY A 194 3.61 8.59 18.41
N CYS A 195 2.35 8.21 18.68
CA CYS A 195 1.70 7.09 18.00
C CYS A 195 1.59 7.30 16.49
N ALA A 196 1.12 8.48 16.04
CA ALA A 196 1.00 8.79 14.61
C ALA A 196 2.37 8.66 13.89
N ALA A 197 3.43 9.23 14.48
CA ALA A 197 4.79 9.11 13.97
C ALA A 197 5.31 7.65 13.99
N GLY A 198 4.95 6.87 15.01
CA GLY A 198 5.37 5.48 15.18
C GLY A 198 4.78 4.52 14.15
N TYR A 199 3.61 4.84 13.59
CA TYR A 199 3.05 4.14 12.44
C TYR A 199 3.56 4.69 11.12
N ARG A 200 3.63 6.03 10.99
CA ARG A 200 4.11 6.69 9.79
C ARG A 200 4.83 8.00 10.13
N LEU A 201 6.16 8.00 10.01
CA LEU A 201 7.00 9.12 10.44
C LEU A 201 6.58 10.46 9.82
N GLN A 202 6.17 10.46 8.54
CA GLN A 202 5.80 11.70 7.85
C GLN A 202 4.53 12.36 8.43
N ILE A 203 3.65 11.58 9.07
CA ILE A 203 2.43 12.09 9.71
C ILE A 203 2.76 12.70 11.08
N GLY A 204 3.93 12.40 11.66
CA GLY A 204 4.40 12.97 12.93
C GLY A 204 4.46 14.50 12.95
N VAL A 205 4.48 15.16 11.78
CA VAL A 205 4.37 16.62 11.64
C VAL A 205 3.09 17.20 12.29
N VAL A 206 2.06 16.36 12.51
CA VAL A 206 0.85 16.73 13.27
C VAL A 206 1.15 17.23 14.68
N ALA A 207 2.32 16.87 15.25
CA ALA A 207 2.78 17.38 16.53
C ALA A 207 2.89 18.91 16.59
N LEU A 208 3.00 19.60 15.44
CA LEU A 208 2.99 21.08 15.37
C LEU A 208 1.68 21.70 15.85
N ALA A 209 0.60 20.93 15.97
CA ALA A 209 -0.63 21.38 16.62
C ALA A 209 -0.46 21.66 18.13
N LEU A 210 0.51 21.02 18.81
CA LEU A 210 0.75 21.21 20.24
C LEU A 210 1.26 22.63 20.58
N PRO A 211 2.36 23.13 19.99
CA PRO A 211 2.80 24.50 20.22
C PRO A 211 1.75 25.52 19.76
N ALA A 212 1.05 25.25 18.64
CA ALA A 212 -0.05 26.11 18.21
C ALA A 212 -1.17 26.18 19.24
N ALA A 213 -1.57 25.06 19.84
CA ALA A 213 -2.58 25.00 20.89
C ALA A 213 -2.16 25.78 22.16
N GLU A 214 -0.89 25.73 22.56
CA GLU A 214 -0.41 26.50 23.71
C GLU A 214 -0.35 28.00 23.42
N VAL A 215 0.16 28.40 22.25
CA VAL A 215 0.28 29.82 21.87
C VAL A 215 -1.09 30.46 21.60
N LEU A 216 -2.01 29.73 20.98
CA LEU A 216 -3.36 30.18 20.64
C LEU A 216 -4.39 29.93 21.75
N SER A 217 -3.94 29.45 22.92
CA SER A 217 -4.76 29.28 24.12
C SER A 217 -5.37 30.63 24.56
N ALA A 218 -6.57 30.57 25.15
CA ALA A 218 -7.20 31.77 25.72
C ALA A 218 -6.46 32.26 26.98
N SER A 219 -5.90 31.33 27.76
CA SER A 219 -5.10 31.66 28.94
C SER A 219 -3.73 32.15 28.51
N ARG A 220 -3.38 33.40 28.85
CA ARG A 220 -1.99 33.87 28.76
C ARG A 220 -1.17 33.16 29.84
N ARG A 221 -0.15 32.42 29.43
CA ARG A 221 0.79 31.73 30.32
C ARG A 221 2.18 32.37 30.16
N PRO A 222 2.98 32.45 31.22
CA PRO A 222 4.36 32.91 31.09
C PRO A 222 5.14 31.94 30.17
N PRO A 223 6.14 32.43 29.41
CA PRO A 223 6.84 31.64 28.39
C PRO A 223 7.49 30.38 28.99
N LEU A 224 8.04 30.48 30.21
CA LEU A 224 8.61 29.33 30.92
C LEU A 224 7.58 28.21 31.14
N ARG A 225 6.34 28.54 31.53
CA ARG A 225 5.29 27.55 31.75
C ARG A 225 4.85 26.89 30.44
N VAL A 226 4.79 27.65 29.35
CA VAL A 226 4.54 27.11 28.01
C VAL A 226 5.65 26.13 27.62
N ALA A 227 6.91 26.53 27.79
CA ALA A 227 8.07 25.69 27.51
C ALA A 227 8.04 24.39 28.33
N CYS A 228 7.79 24.44 29.64
CA CYS A 228 7.70 23.24 30.48
C CYS A 228 6.57 22.30 30.04
N ARG A 229 5.38 22.85 29.71
CA ARG A 229 4.25 22.04 29.24
C ARG A 229 4.53 21.37 27.90
N LEU A 230 5.12 22.10 26.96
CA LEU A 230 5.54 21.56 25.67
C LEU A 230 6.68 20.56 25.80
N ALA A 231 7.60 20.75 26.75
CA ALA A 231 8.64 19.78 27.07
C ALA A 231 8.02 18.47 27.57
N VAL A 232 7.08 18.54 28.52
CA VAL A 232 6.36 17.35 29.01
C VAL A 232 5.62 16.64 27.86
N ALA A 233 4.88 17.38 27.03
CA ALA A 233 4.15 16.79 25.91
C ALA A 233 5.09 16.18 24.85
N SER A 234 6.21 16.83 24.56
CA SER A 234 7.26 16.33 23.65
C SER A 234 7.93 15.07 24.20
N LEU A 235 8.23 15.02 25.51
CA LEU A 235 8.79 13.83 26.15
C LEU A 235 7.82 12.65 26.09
N ILE A 236 6.52 12.89 26.32
CA ILE A 236 5.49 11.85 26.16
C ILE A 236 5.37 11.39 24.70
N ALA A 237 5.45 12.31 23.74
CA ALA A 237 5.46 11.99 22.31
C ALA A 237 6.68 11.13 21.95
N LEU A 238 7.86 11.49 22.45
CA LEU A 238 9.09 10.75 22.18
C LEU A 238 9.09 9.38 22.85
N ALA A 239 8.52 9.26 24.06
CA ALA A 239 8.36 7.99 24.76
C ALA A 239 7.41 7.05 24.02
N THR A 240 6.23 7.52 23.61
CA THR A 240 5.26 6.71 22.84
C THR A 240 5.79 6.33 21.46
N PHE A 241 6.48 7.25 20.77
CA PHE A 241 7.20 6.94 19.53
C PHE A 241 8.29 5.88 19.77
N GLY A 242 9.11 6.04 20.81
CA GLY A 242 10.18 5.10 21.17
C GLY A 242 9.66 3.71 21.55
N LEU A 243 8.47 3.61 22.16
CA LEU A 243 7.83 2.33 22.44
C LEU A 243 7.38 1.61 21.15
N LEU A 244 6.89 2.34 20.16
CA LEU A 244 6.42 1.77 18.89
C LEU A 244 7.54 1.58 17.86
N SER A 245 8.63 2.34 17.97
CA SER A 245 9.73 2.37 17.01
C SER A 245 11.10 2.57 17.72
N PRO A 246 11.48 1.69 18.66
CA PRO A 246 12.70 1.86 19.45
C PRO A 246 13.95 1.85 18.57
N TYR A 247 14.01 1.00 17.55
CA TYR A 247 15.18 0.91 16.66
C TYR A 247 15.34 2.11 15.73
N THR A 248 14.29 2.91 15.53
CA THR A 248 14.45 4.21 14.85
C THR A 248 15.28 5.18 15.69
N LEU A 249 15.24 5.05 17.02
CA LEU A 249 16.07 5.81 17.95
C LEU A 249 17.43 5.13 18.21
N LEU A 250 17.43 3.83 18.45
CA LEU A 250 18.64 3.06 18.77
C LEU A 250 19.61 2.95 17.57
N GLU A 251 19.08 2.90 16.34
CA GLU A 251 19.85 2.82 15.09
C GLU A 251 19.65 4.07 14.24
N PHE A 252 19.69 5.24 14.90
CA PHE A 252 19.44 6.54 14.27
C PHE A 252 20.22 6.79 12.98
N PRO A 253 21.51 6.42 12.83
CA PRO A 253 22.23 6.60 11.56
C PRO A 253 21.58 5.85 10.39
N SER A 254 21.17 4.59 10.61
CA SER A 254 20.51 3.76 9.60
C SER A 254 19.08 4.26 9.33
N ALA A 255 18.36 4.68 10.35
CA ALA A 255 17.04 5.29 10.19
C ALA A 255 17.10 6.63 9.43
N GLY A 256 18.12 7.44 9.68
CA GLY A 256 18.39 8.69 8.97
C GLY A 256 18.70 8.45 7.50
N ALA A 257 19.53 7.45 7.18
CA ALA A 257 19.78 7.04 5.80
C ALA A 257 18.49 6.55 5.10
N ALA A 258 17.68 5.72 5.76
CA ALA A 258 16.40 5.26 5.24
C ALA A 258 15.41 6.42 5.00
N LEU A 259 15.35 7.38 5.91
CA LEU A 259 14.54 8.59 5.75
C LEU A 259 15.04 9.43 4.57
N HIS A 260 16.35 9.61 4.45
CA HIS A 260 16.96 10.35 3.35
C HIS A 260 16.67 9.72 2.00
N ASP A 261 16.77 8.40 1.89
CA ASP A 261 16.42 7.66 0.67
C ASP A 261 14.93 7.76 0.37
N ALA A 262 14.06 7.70 1.39
CA ALA A 262 12.64 7.93 1.23
C ALA A 262 12.35 9.36 0.73
N LEU A 263 13.03 10.38 1.27
CA LEU A 263 12.88 11.77 0.82
C LEU A 263 13.37 11.92 -0.63
N ARG A 264 14.55 11.42 -0.97
CA ARG A 264 15.04 11.42 -2.37
C ARG A 264 14.07 10.71 -3.31
N SER A 265 13.52 9.57 -2.92
CA SER A 265 12.57 8.81 -3.73
C SER A 265 11.24 9.56 -3.96
N ASN A 266 10.80 10.39 -3.02
CA ASN A 266 9.55 11.15 -3.16
C ASN A 266 9.75 12.53 -3.82
N TYR A 267 10.90 13.19 -3.62
CA TYR A 267 11.13 14.57 -4.07
C TYR A 267 12.11 14.72 -5.24
N ALA A 268 13.12 13.86 -5.35
CA ALA A 268 14.16 13.96 -6.39
C ALA A 268 13.95 13.00 -7.55
N PHE A 269 13.21 11.90 -7.35
CA PHE A 269 12.93 10.91 -8.37
C PHE A 269 11.60 11.20 -9.08
N ALA A 270 11.64 11.46 -10.39
CA ALA A 270 10.44 11.77 -11.18
C ALA A 270 9.46 10.59 -11.26
N GLY A 271 9.94 9.34 -11.13
CA GLY A 271 9.09 8.15 -11.09
C GLY A 271 8.17 7.97 -12.31
N PRO A 272 7.27 6.98 -12.29
CA PRO A 272 6.12 6.98 -13.17
C PRO A 272 5.23 8.20 -12.83
N PRO A 273 4.55 8.79 -13.83
CA PRO A 273 3.74 9.99 -13.63
C PRO A 273 2.75 9.77 -12.49
N SER A 274 2.67 10.69 -11.54
CA SER A 274 1.72 10.67 -10.43
C SER A 274 0.55 11.59 -10.71
N LEU A 275 -0.63 11.28 -10.17
CA LEU A 275 -1.74 12.23 -10.22
C LEU A 275 -1.42 13.45 -9.34
N HIS A 276 -1.80 14.63 -9.81
CA HIS A 276 -1.67 15.86 -9.03
C HIS A 276 -2.49 15.77 -7.74
N LEU A 277 -1.99 16.40 -6.67
CA LEU A 277 -2.65 16.43 -5.35
C LEU A 277 -4.12 16.83 -5.46
N VAL A 278 -4.44 17.89 -6.22
CA VAL A 278 -5.82 18.35 -6.40
C VAL A 278 -6.72 17.27 -7.03
N GLU A 279 -6.21 16.49 -7.99
CA GLU A 279 -6.99 15.41 -8.59
C GLU A 279 -7.25 14.27 -7.61
N LEU A 280 -6.25 13.91 -6.80
CA LEU A 280 -6.41 12.92 -5.73
C LEU A 280 -7.42 13.38 -4.68
N LEU A 281 -7.38 14.66 -4.28
CA LEU A 281 -8.37 15.22 -3.36
C LEU A 281 -9.79 15.21 -3.95
N ARG A 282 -9.95 15.57 -5.23
CA ARG A 282 -11.24 15.51 -5.95
C ARG A 282 -11.76 14.08 -6.12
N CYS A 283 -10.86 13.11 -6.32
CA CYS A 283 -11.20 11.70 -6.38
C CYS A 283 -11.64 11.17 -5.01
N GLY A 284 -10.88 11.48 -3.96
CA GLY A 284 -11.09 11.00 -2.60
C GLY A 284 -12.27 11.63 -1.87
N ALA A 285 -12.31 12.95 -1.79
CA ALA A 285 -13.36 13.68 -1.06
C ALA A 285 -14.55 14.08 -1.96
N GLY A 286 -14.35 14.17 -3.27
CA GLY A 286 -15.33 14.73 -4.19
C GLY A 286 -15.15 16.23 -4.41
N THR A 287 -15.38 16.69 -5.66
CA THR A 287 -15.18 18.10 -6.04
C THR A 287 -15.99 19.07 -5.20
N VAL A 288 -17.24 18.75 -4.89
CA VAL A 288 -18.12 19.60 -4.08
C VAL A 288 -17.56 19.77 -2.67
N VAL A 289 -17.05 18.69 -2.05
CA VAL A 289 -16.40 18.75 -0.73
C VAL A 289 -15.15 19.61 -0.78
N CYS A 290 -14.33 19.51 -1.82
CA CYS A 290 -13.15 20.37 -2.00
C CYS A 290 -13.54 21.86 -2.09
N VAL A 291 -14.59 22.22 -2.83
CA VAL A 291 -15.08 23.61 -2.90
C VAL A 291 -15.59 24.09 -1.53
N LEU A 292 -16.38 23.27 -0.85
CA LEU A 292 -16.88 23.56 0.50
C LEU A 292 -15.74 23.70 1.52
N THR A 293 -14.64 22.99 1.34
CA THR A 293 -13.43 23.08 2.17
C THR A 293 -12.81 24.48 2.07
N VAL A 294 -12.71 25.04 0.86
CA VAL A 294 -12.18 26.41 0.67
C VAL A 294 -13.11 27.44 1.31
N ILE A 295 -14.43 27.31 1.11
CA ILE A 295 -15.43 28.19 1.74
C ILE A 295 -15.34 28.10 3.27
N GLY A 296 -15.21 26.88 3.78
CA GLY A 296 -15.10 26.61 5.21
C GLY A 296 -13.79 27.07 5.83
N LEU A 297 -12.69 27.04 5.08
CA LEU A 297 -11.42 27.63 5.50
C LEU A 297 -11.55 29.13 5.70
N VAL A 298 -12.12 29.85 4.72
CA VAL A 298 -12.36 31.30 4.83
C VAL A 298 -13.31 31.59 5.99
N ALA A 299 -14.46 30.92 6.05
CA ALA A 299 -15.44 31.11 7.11
C ALA A 299 -14.89 30.78 8.50
N GLY A 300 -14.09 29.72 8.62
CA GLY A 300 -13.46 29.29 9.87
C GLY A 300 -12.35 30.23 10.33
N LEU A 301 -11.57 30.81 9.42
CA LEU A 301 -10.59 31.84 9.74
C LEU A 301 -11.26 33.15 10.20
N SER A 302 -12.41 33.49 9.63
CA SER A 302 -13.17 34.67 10.06
C SER A 302 -13.89 34.47 11.40
N ALA A 303 -14.56 33.33 11.59
CA ALA A 303 -15.42 33.12 12.76
C ALA A 303 -14.68 32.54 13.97
N THR A 304 -13.73 31.64 13.75
CA THR A 304 -13.02 30.90 14.82
C THR A 304 -11.52 30.77 14.50
N PRO A 305 -10.79 31.89 14.31
CA PRO A 305 -9.42 31.89 13.78
C PRO A 305 -8.47 30.99 14.58
N LYS A 306 -8.48 31.07 15.91
CA LYS A 306 -7.57 30.29 16.78
C LYS A 306 -7.76 28.77 16.62
N ALA A 307 -9.02 28.33 16.53
CA ALA A 307 -9.37 26.93 16.35
C ALA A 307 -8.91 26.43 14.96
N THR A 308 -9.22 27.22 13.92
CA THR A 308 -8.83 26.93 12.53
C THR A 308 -7.31 26.92 12.35
N LEU A 309 -6.59 27.89 12.93
CA LEU A 309 -5.13 27.95 12.89
C LEU A 309 -4.47 26.77 13.61
N THR A 310 -5.07 26.25 14.69
CA THR A 310 -4.55 25.05 15.38
C THR A 310 -4.68 23.81 14.50
N LEU A 311 -5.81 23.65 13.80
CA LEU A 311 -5.99 22.60 12.80
C LEU A 311 -4.97 22.72 11.65
N LEU A 312 -4.78 23.93 11.12
CA LEU A 312 -3.85 24.18 10.03
C LEU A 312 -2.40 23.97 10.45
N ALA A 313 -2.00 24.35 11.66
CA ALA A 313 -0.65 24.15 12.16
C ALA A 313 -0.23 22.67 12.15
N GLY A 314 -1.17 21.76 12.44
CA GLY A 314 -0.90 20.31 12.41
C GLY A 314 -0.89 19.70 11.01
N LEU A 315 -1.63 20.22 10.04
CA LEU A 315 -1.83 19.55 8.74
C LEU A 315 -1.41 20.32 7.49
N ALA A 316 -1.35 21.66 7.54
CA ALA A 316 -0.89 22.45 6.40
C ALA A 316 0.56 22.13 6.00
N PRO A 317 1.52 21.93 6.94
CA PRO A 317 2.87 21.51 6.57
C PRO A 317 2.90 20.17 5.84
N TYR A 318 2.06 19.21 6.25
CA TYR A 318 1.92 17.92 5.56
C TYR A 318 1.34 18.10 4.15
N ALA A 319 0.25 18.87 4.02
CA ALA A 319 -0.36 19.16 2.72
C ALA A 319 0.61 19.86 1.76
N LEU A 320 1.40 20.81 2.27
CA LEU A 320 2.42 21.52 1.50
C LEU A 320 3.54 20.56 1.05
N ALA A 321 4.01 19.70 1.95
CA ALA A 321 5.00 18.68 1.63
C ALA A 321 4.52 17.75 0.50
N LEU A 322 3.24 17.37 0.48
CA LEU A 322 2.66 16.57 -0.60
C LEU A 322 2.52 17.36 -1.91
N ALA A 323 2.20 18.65 -1.85
CA ALA A 323 2.04 19.50 -3.03
C ALA A 323 3.34 19.66 -3.84
N PHE A 324 4.50 19.59 -3.16
CA PHE A 324 5.83 19.66 -3.78
C PHE A 324 6.48 18.29 -4.02
N SER A 325 5.77 17.19 -3.77
CA SER A 325 6.30 15.85 -3.97
C SER A 325 6.38 15.53 -5.47
N GLY A 326 7.55 15.08 -5.94
CA GLY A 326 7.74 14.62 -7.33
C GLY A 326 7.04 13.29 -7.61
N ARG A 327 6.80 12.49 -6.57
CA ARG A 327 6.03 11.25 -6.62
C ARG A 327 4.95 11.27 -5.54
N LEU A 328 3.69 11.06 -5.93
CA LEU A 328 2.54 11.15 -5.03
C LEU A 328 1.61 9.96 -5.20
N LEU A 329 1.58 9.11 -4.17
CA LEU A 329 0.66 7.97 -4.09
C LEU A 329 -0.66 8.42 -3.47
N ALA A 330 -1.79 7.89 -3.94
CA ALA A 330 -3.12 8.23 -3.41
C ALA A 330 -3.22 8.06 -1.89
N ARG A 331 -2.61 6.99 -1.35
CA ARG A 331 -2.61 6.70 0.10
C ARG A 331 -1.99 7.81 0.96
N TYR A 332 -1.08 8.62 0.42
CA TYR A 332 -0.49 9.73 1.18
C TYR A 332 -1.48 10.86 1.43
N THR A 333 -2.58 10.93 0.68
CA THR A 333 -3.61 11.97 0.89
C THR A 333 -4.58 11.64 2.02
N VAL A 334 -4.61 10.39 2.51
CA VAL A 334 -5.55 9.92 3.54
C VAL A 334 -5.58 10.82 4.78
N PRO A 335 -4.43 11.27 5.34
CA PRO A 335 -4.41 12.11 6.53
C PRO A 335 -5.07 13.48 6.34
N LEU A 336 -5.26 13.93 5.10
CA LEU A 336 -5.88 15.23 4.80
C LEU A 336 -7.42 15.16 4.86
N PHE A 337 -8.03 14.01 4.56
CA PHE A 337 -9.49 13.91 4.44
C PHE A 337 -10.28 14.27 5.71
N PRO A 338 -9.84 13.92 6.93
CA PRO A 338 -10.50 14.37 8.15
C PRO A 338 -10.58 15.89 8.29
N ALA A 339 -9.48 16.61 7.98
CA ALA A 339 -9.47 18.06 8.04
C ALA A 339 -10.26 18.70 6.90
N ILE A 340 -10.19 18.12 5.70
CA ILE A 340 -11.02 18.51 4.55
C ILE A 340 -12.50 18.39 4.92
N ALA A 341 -12.94 17.26 5.48
CA ALA A 341 -14.33 17.06 5.91
C ALA A 341 -14.73 18.04 7.03
N THR A 342 -13.83 18.30 7.98
CA THR A 342 -14.04 19.24 9.09
C THR A 342 -14.21 20.68 8.60
N LEU A 343 -13.34 21.14 7.70
CA LEU A 343 -13.46 22.46 7.08
C LEU A 343 -14.68 22.53 6.15
N ALA A 344 -14.93 21.51 5.33
CA ALA A 344 -16.11 21.44 4.47
C ALA A 344 -17.41 21.54 5.29
N ALA A 345 -17.47 20.95 6.48
CA ALA A 345 -18.61 21.11 7.38
C ALA A 345 -18.83 22.56 7.79
N CYS A 346 -17.76 23.31 8.11
CA CYS A 346 -17.85 24.75 8.36
C CYS A 346 -18.38 25.51 7.11
N GLY A 347 -17.94 25.10 5.91
CA GLY A 347 -18.41 25.66 4.64
C GLY A 347 -19.90 25.41 4.38
N VAL A 348 -20.36 24.17 4.63
CA VAL A 348 -21.80 23.81 4.54
C VAL A 348 -22.62 24.67 5.49
N GLU A 349 -22.17 24.83 6.73
CA GLU A 349 -22.88 25.66 7.69
C GLU A 349 -22.90 27.15 7.29
N ALA A 350 -21.78 27.66 6.76
CA ALA A 350 -21.68 29.04 6.29
C ALA A 350 -22.63 29.32 5.12
N LEU A 351 -22.74 28.39 4.16
CA LEU A 351 -23.68 28.51 3.06
C LEU A 351 -25.13 28.35 3.52
N ALA A 352 -25.43 27.35 4.33
CA ALA A 352 -26.79 27.11 4.83
C ALA A 352 -27.32 28.28 5.67
N ARG A 353 -26.44 29.06 6.32
CA ARG A 353 -26.82 30.30 7.02
C ARG A 353 -27.39 31.40 6.11
N ARG A 354 -27.11 31.36 4.80
CA ARG A 354 -27.67 32.32 3.84
C ARG A 354 -29.12 32.04 3.47
N ALA A 355 -29.61 30.83 3.73
CA ALA A 355 -31.02 30.50 3.54
C ALA A 355 -31.89 31.09 4.68
N PRO A 356 -33.18 31.39 4.42
CA PRO A 356 -34.11 31.78 5.46
C PRO A 356 -34.15 30.78 6.62
N ARG A 357 -34.37 31.25 7.86
CA ARG A 357 -34.34 30.40 9.07
C ARG A 357 -35.22 29.15 8.96
N ARG A 358 -36.39 29.26 8.32
CA ARG A 358 -37.33 28.15 8.08
C ARG A 358 -36.79 27.09 7.11
N ALA A 359 -35.91 27.46 6.18
CA ALA A 359 -35.35 26.57 5.15
C ALA A 359 -33.92 26.08 5.47
N ARG A 360 -33.28 26.59 6.53
CA ARG A 360 -31.88 26.29 6.86
C ARG A 360 -31.58 24.80 7.07
N GLY A 361 -32.52 24.06 7.67
CA GLY A 361 -32.38 22.61 7.85
C GLY A 361 -32.38 21.86 6.51
N LEU A 362 -33.30 22.23 5.61
CA LEU A 362 -33.39 21.67 4.26
C LEU A 362 -32.16 22.01 3.43
N ALA A 363 -31.70 23.27 3.47
CA ALA A 363 -30.50 23.71 2.76
C ALA A 363 -29.25 22.95 3.22
N LEU A 364 -29.09 22.73 4.54
CA LEU A 364 -28.01 21.93 5.08
C LEU A 364 -28.10 20.47 4.61
N GLY A 365 -29.28 19.84 4.72
CA GLY A 365 -29.50 18.47 4.26
C GLY A 365 -29.20 18.30 2.75
N ALA A 366 -29.66 19.23 1.92
CA ALA A 366 -29.41 19.23 0.48
C ALA A 366 -27.92 19.38 0.15
N LEU A 367 -27.22 20.31 0.80
CA LEU A 367 -25.78 20.50 0.60
C LEU A 367 -24.98 19.24 0.98
N VAL A 368 -25.33 18.61 2.10
CA VAL A 368 -24.69 17.35 2.53
C VAL A 368 -24.99 16.23 1.53
N ALA A 369 -26.24 16.07 1.10
CA ALA A 369 -26.64 15.06 0.13
C ALA A 369 -25.88 15.21 -1.20
N VAL A 370 -25.83 16.44 -1.74
CA VAL A 370 -25.09 16.73 -2.98
C VAL A 370 -23.60 16.44 -2.80
N ALA A 371 -23.00 16.91 -1.70
CA ALA A 371 -21.57 16.73 -1.44
C ALA A 371 -21.18 15.27 -1.22
N ALA A 372 -21.99 14.48 -0.52
CA ALA A 372 -21.74 13.07 -0.21
C ALA A 372 -22.07 12.12 -1.36
N SER A 373 -23.00 12.49 -2.26
CA SER A 373 -23.50 11.59 -3.32
C SER A 373 -22.41 11.00 -4.22
N GLY A 374 -21.48 11.83 -4.69
CA GLY A 374 -20.39 11.43 -5.57
C GLY A 374 -19.43 10.43 -4.91
N PRO A 375 -18.82 10.77 -3.75
CA PRO A 375 -17.99 9.84 -2.99
C PRO A 375 -18.73 8.56 -2.60
N LEU A 376 -19.98 8.65 -2.16
CA LEU A 376 -20.79 7.50 -1.77
C LEU A 376 -20.98 6.52 -2.93
N ALA A 377 -21.36 7.04 -4.11
CA ALA A 377 -21.54 6.20 -5.29
C ALA A 377 -20.24 5.51 -5.72
N ARG A 378 -19.09 6.21 -5.62
CA ARG A 378 -17.78 5.62 -5.93
C ARG A 378 -17.34 4.59 -4.90
N SER A 379 -17.56 4.85 -3.61
CA SER A 379 -17.24 3.89 -2.54
C SER A 379 -18.08 2.61 -2.68
N ILE A 380 -19.39 2.73 -2.95
CA ILE A 380 -20.24 1.56 -3.23
C ILE A 380 -19.74 0.79 -4.47
N ALA A 381 -19.33 1.49 -5.54
CA ALA A 381 -18.80 0.85 -6.73
C ALA A 381 -17.46 0.14 -6.46
N LEU A 382 -16.58 0.75 -5.67
CA LEU A 382 -15.33 0.16 -5.21
C LEU A 382 -15.57 -1.11 -4.40
N ASP A 383 -16.47 -1.06 -3.42
CA ASP A 383 -16.74 -2.17 -2.51
C ASP A 383 -17.35 -3.36 -3.25
N ARG A 384 -18.28 -3.09 -4.18
CA ARG A 384 -18.84 -4.10 -5.08
C ARG A 384 -17.78 -4.76 -5.95
N LEU A 385 -16.81 -3.98 -6.42
CA LEU A 385 -15.72 -4.49 -7.24
C LEU A 385 -14.73 -5.32 -6.40
N LEU A 386 -14.36 -4.84 -5.21
CA LEU A 386 -13.51 -5.56 -4.25
C LEU A 386 -14.13 -6.88 -3.78
N ALA A 387 -15.45 -6.95 -3.67
CA ALA A 387 -16.18 -8.17 -3.33
C ALA A 387 -16.30 -9.17 -4.49
N ARG A 388 -15.74 -8.87 -5.67
CA ARG A 388 -15.60 -9.83 -6.77
C ARG A 388 -14.25 -10.52 -6.71
N GLU A 389 -14.22 -11.74 -7.22
CA GLU A 389 -12.96 -12.48 -7.34
C GLU A 389 -11.98 -11.78 -8.29
N ASP A 390 -10.78 -11.52 -7.79
CA ASP A 390 -9.64 -10.97 -8.55
C ASP A 390 -9.17 -11.95 -9.63
N THR A 391 -8.84 -11.43 -10.83
CA THR A 391 -8.36 -12.26 -11.94
C THR A 391 -7.09 -13.03 -11.62
N ARG A 392 -6.20 -12.48 -10.78
CA ARG A 392 -4.97 -13.17 -10.31
C ARG A 392 -5.30 -14.39 -9.46
N LEU A 393 -6.35 -14.32 -8.64
CA LEU A 393 -6.81 -15.47 -7.86
C LEU A 393 -7.49 -16.51 -8.74
N ALA A 394 -8.36 -16.06 -9.66
CA ALA A 394 -9.03 -16.94 -10.62
C ALA A 394 -8.02 -17.71 -11.48
N ALA A 395 -7.00 -17.01 -12.01
CA ALA A 395 -5.93 -17.60 -12.78
C ALA A 395 -5.06 -18.56 -11.95
N SER A 396 -4.74 -18.21 -10.70
CA SER A 396 -3.98 -19.10 -9.79
C SER A 396 -4.72 -20.42 -9.56
N ARG A 397 -6.03 -20.38 -9.26
CA ARG A 397 -6.84 -21.60 -9.09
C ARG A 397 -6.88 -22.46 -10.35
N TRP A 398 -7.01 -21.84 -11.52
CA TRP A 398 -7.02 -22.57 -12.78
C TRP A 398 -5.67 -23.23 -13.04
N ILE A 399 -4.56 -22.51 -12.83
CA ILE A 399 -3.19 -23.05 -13.00
C ILE A 399 -2.98 -24.25 -12.06
N VAL A 400 -3.30 -24.09 -10.77
CA VAL A 400 -3.14 -25.16 -9.76
C VAL A 400 -3.95 -26.41 -10.09
N SER A 401 -5.10 -26.28 -10.77
CA SER A 401 -5.96 -27.40 -11.13
C SER A 401 -5.63 -28.05 -12.48
N HIS A 402 -4.95 -27.34 -13.40
CA HIS A 402 -4.75 -27.80 -14.79
C HIS A 402 -3.28 -28.03 -15.17
N ILE A 403 -2.32 -27.38 -14.50
CA ILE A 403 -0.90 -27.50 -14.81
C ILE A 403 -0.25 -28.48 -13.82
N PRO A 404 0.38 -29.57 -14.30
CA PRO A 404 1.05 -30.54 -13.43
C PRO A 404 2.10 -29.90 -12.52
N SER A 405 2.20 -30.39 -11.28
CA SER A 405 3.24 -30.00 -10.34
C SER A 405 4.65 -30.24 -10.93
N GLY A 406 5.60 -29.36 -10.61
CA GLY A 406 6.97 -29.40 -11.10
C GLY A 406 7.18 -28.81 -12.50
N GLU A 407 6.14 -28.38 -13.21
CA GLU A 407 6.30 -27.69 -14.49
C GLU A 407 6.92 -26.29 -14.29
N THR A 408 7.68 -25.85 -15.30
CA THR A 408 8.20 -24.48 -15.37
C THR A 408 7.13 -23.56 -15.94
N ILE A 409 6.85 -22.46 -15.24
CA ILE A 409 5.91 -21.42 -15.67
C ILE A 409 6.69 -20.12 -15.88
N LEU A 410 6.62 -19.60 -17.09
CA LEU A 410 7.18 -18.30 -17.43
C LEU A 410 6.22 -17.18 -17.03
N ILE A 411 6.73 -16.20 -16.29
CA ILE A 411 5.99 -15.01 -15.87
C ILE A 411 6.68 -13.76 -16.44
N VAL A 412 5.90 -12.75 -16.85
CA VAL A 412 6.44 -11.55 -17.51
C VAL A 412 6.89 -10.54 -16.46
N PHE A 413 8.13 -10.03 -16.53
CA PHE A 413 8.64 -8.95 -15.67
C PHE A 413 8.33 -7.56 -16.28
N PRO A 414 8.05 -6.49 -15.49
CA PRO A 414 7.96 -6.42 -14.03
C PRO A 414 6.59 -6.84 -13.47
N GLY A 415 6.18 -8.09 -13.66
CA GLY A 415 4.88 -8.61 -13.25
C GLY A 415 4.72 -9.02 -11.78
N TRP A 416 5.61 -8.62 -10.86
CA TRP A 416 5.42 -8.98 -9.44
C TRP A 416 4.05 -8.56 -8.90
N PHE A 417 3.48 -7.49 -9.46
CA PHE A 417 2.19 -6.94 -9.09
C PHE A 417 0.99 -7.51 -9.86
N SER A 418 1.23 -8.03 -11.06
CA SER A 418 0.20 -8.40 -12.04
C SER A 418 -0.03 -9.90 -12.15
N MET A 419 0.90 -10.70 -11.64
CA MET A 419 0.90 -12.14 -11.81
C MET A 419 0.05 -12.87 -10.76
N PRO A 420 -0.51 -14.05 -11.11
CA PRO A 420 -1.14 -14.95 -10.14
C PRO A 420 -0.17 -15.34 -9.03
N SER A 421 -0.64 -15.43 -7.79
CA SER A 421 0.15 -15.98 -6.69
C SER A 421 0.24 -17.50 -6.86
N LEU A 422 1.42 -18.00 -7.24
CA LEU A 422 1.68 -19.42 -7.52
C LEU A 422 2.64 -20.01 -6.49
N PRO A 423 2.45 -21.28 -6.08
CA PRO A 423 3.39 -21.95 -5.19
C PRO A 423 4.75 -22.12 -5.84
N SER A 424 5.79 -21.76 -5.10
CA SER A 424 7.18 -22.03 -5.46
C SER A 424 7.97 -22.43 -4.22
N ASP A 425 8.47 -23.67 -4.20
CA ASP A 425 9.31 -24.18 -3.13
C ASP A 425 10.66 -23.46 -3.10
N GLU A 426 11.17 -23.08 -4.28
CA GLU A 426 12.40 -22.31 -4.43
C GLU A 426 12.26 -20.93 -3.79
N GLU A 427 11.17 -20.22 -4.10
CA GLU A 427 10.90 -18.91 -3.51
C GLU A 427 10.67 -19.04 -2.00
N THR A 428 9.90 -20.04 -1.57
CA THR A 428 9.65 -20.29 -0.15
C THR A 428 10.96 -20.55 0.61
N ARG A 429 11.84 -21.41 0.07
CA ARG A 429 13.15 -21.69 0.66
C ARG A 429 14.03 -20.44 0.70
N ARG A 430 14.00 -19.63 -0.35
CA ARG A 430 14.75 -18.36 -0.43
C ARG A 430 14.29 -17.36 0.63
N LEU A 431 12.98 -17.20 0.82
CA LEU A 431 12.42 -16.18 1.73
C LEU A 431 12.40 -16.64 3.20
N TRP A 432 12.12 -17.93 3.43
CA TRP A 432 11.78 -18.46 4.75
C TRP A 432 12.71 -19.55 5.27
N GLY A 433 13.63 -20.04 4.43
CA GLY A 433 14.57 -21.11 4.78
C GLY A 433 14.02 -22.53 4.54
N PRO A 434 14.89 -23.54 4.65
CA PRO A 434 14.56 -24.92 4.31
C PRO A 434 13.51 -25.53 5.25
N GLU A 435 13.51 -25.15 6.52
CA GLU A 435 12.61 -25.69 7.54
C GLU A 435 11.14 -25.34 7.27
N VAL A 436 10.88 -24.08 6.89
CA VAL A 436 9.54 -23.62 6.49
C VAL A 436 9.16 -24.24 5.15
N ALA A 437 10.10 -24.32 4.19
CA ALA A 437 9.83 -24.94 2.90
C ALA A 437 9.38 -26.41 3.03
N ALA A 438 10.05 -27.21 3.88
CA ALA A 438 9.66 -28.59 4.15
C ALA A 438 8.24 -28.68 4.74
N ARG A 439 7.92 -27.78 5.68
CA ARG A 439 6.60 -27.66 6.30
C ARG A 439 5.50 -27.20 5.34
N VAL A 440 5.82 -26.36 4.37
CA VAL A 440 4.90 -25.93 3.31
C VAL A 440 4.65 -27.09 2.33
N ALA A 441 5.71 -27.79 1.92
CA ALA A 441 5.61 -28.98 1.08
C ALA A 441 4.76 -30.09 1.72
N ALA A 442 4.84 -30.26 3.04
CA ALA A 442 3.97 -31.20 3.78
C ALA A 442 2.48 -30.80 3.78
N ARG A 443 2.16 -29.52 3.59
CA ARG A 443 0.80 -28.97 3.60
C ARG A 443 0.21 -28.76 2.20
N ARG A 444 1.02 -28.87 1.15
CA ARG A 444 0.63 -28.55 -0.23
C ARG A 444 1.16 -29.59 -1.21
N SER A 445 0.31 -30.07 -2.11
CA SER A 445 0.66 -31.09 -3.11
C SER A 445 1.25 -30.55 -4.42
N VAL A 446 1.23 -29.23 -4.63
CA VAL A 446 1.59 -28.60 -5.91
C VAL A 446 2.64 -27.51 -5.70
N SER A 447 3.68 -27.54 -6.53
CA SER A 447 4.74 -26.54 -6.61
C SER A 447 5.19 -26.32 -8.05
N TYR A 448 5.66 -25.12 -8.38
CA TYR A 448 6.09 -24.76 -9.75
C TYR A 448 7.48 -24.11 -9.75
N HIS A 449 8.19 -24.26 -10.88
CA HIS A 449 9.40 -23.50 -11.15
C HIS A 449 9.04 -22.20 -11.86
N LEU A 450 9.02 -21.09 -11.11
CA LEU A 450 8.70 -19.78 -11.66
C LEU A 450 9.95 -19.14 -12.27
N ARG A 451 9.87 -18.77 -13.54
CA ARG A 451 10.93 -18.02 -14.23
C ARG A 451 10.41 -16.69 -14.71
N SER A 452 11.04 -15.61 -14.26
CA SER A 452 10.75 -14.26 -14.75
C SER A 452 11.46 -14.02 -16.07
N TYR A 453 10.72 -13.49 -17.06
CA TYR A 453 11.25 -13.10 -18.35
C TYR A 453 11.44 -11.57 -18.43
N GLY A 454 12.62 -11.12 -18.88
CA GLY A 454 12.96 -9.70 -19.04
C GLY A 454 12.23 -9.01 -20.19
N LEU A 455 12.19 -7.67 -20.17
CA LEU A 455 11.51 -6.82 -21.16
C LEU A 455 12.21 -6.78 -22.54
N ASP A 456 13.44 -7.28 -22.61
CA ASP A 456 14.38 -7.15 -23.73
C ASP A 456 14.23 -8.25 -24.80
N GLY A 457 13.46 -9.31 -24.53
CA GLY A 457 12.98 -10.23 -25.57
C GLY A 457 14.06 -11.10 -26.24
N GLY A 458 15.30 -11.08 -25.75
CA GLY A 458 16.46 -11.67 -26.43
C GLY A 458 16.59 -13.21 -26.39
N GLU A 459 15.82 -13.90 -25.55
CA GLU A 459 16.00 -15.35 -25.29
C GLU A 459 14.84 -16.24 -25.78
N LEU A 460 13.85 -15.71 -26.51
CA LEU A 460 12.75 -16.52 -27.05
C LEU A 460 13.17 -17.26 -28.32
N ASP A 461 13.77 -18.44 -28.15
CA ASP A 461 13.99 -19.38 -29.24
C ASP A 461 12.74 -20.27 -29.45
N PRO A 462 12.02 -20.16 -30.59
CA PRO A 462 10.87 -21.02 -30.89
C PRO A 462 11.25 -22.51 -31.04
N ASN A 463 12.51 -22.81 -31.34
CA ASN A 463 13.00 -24.20 -31.39
C ASN A 463 13.34 -24.75 -30.01
N ARG A 464 13.51 -23.87 -29.01
CA ARG A 464 13.86 -24.24 -27.64
C ARG A 464 13.16 -23.32 -26.63
N PRO A 465 11.81 -23.37 -26.56
CA PRO A 465 11.05 -22.45 -25.73
C PRO A 465 11.45 -22.58 -24.25
N PRO A 466 11.63 -21.47 -23.52
CA PRO A 466 12.16 -21.48 -22.16
C PRO A 466 11.21 -22.15 -21.15
N ALA A 467 9.91 -22.22 -21.48
CA ALA A 467 8.90 -22.93 -20.72
C ALA A 467 7.75 -23.38 -21.64
N ARG A 468 7.03 -24.43 -21.22
CA ARG A 468 5.80 -24.89 -21.89
C ARG A 468 4.61 -23.98 -21.61
N TRP A 469 4.60 -23.35 -20.44
CA TRP A 469 3.51 -22.53 -19.94
C TRP A 469 3.99 -21.10 -19.78
N ILE A 470 3.24 -20.16 -20.35
CA ILE A 470 3.53 -18.73 -20.27
C ILE A 470 2.29 -18.02 -19.78
N VAL A 471 2.42 -17.16 -18.79
CA VAL A 471 1.30 -16.37 -18.25
C VAL A 471 1.56 -14.90 -18.52
N THR A 472 0.63 -14.26 -19.21
CA THR A 472 0.67 -12.82 -19.52
C THR A 472 -0.41 -12.07 -18.76
N ALA A 473 -0.15 -10.81 -18.44
CA ALA A 473 -1.06 -9.93 -17.74
C ALA A 473 -1.06 -8.53 -18.37
N GLU A 474 -2.24 -8.05 -18.74
CA GLU A 474 -2.43 -6.80 -19.49
C GLU A 474 -3.45 -5.89 -18.82
N HIS A 475 -3.13 -4.59 -18.77
CA HIS A 475 -4.03 -3.56 -18.27
C HIS A 475 -3.72 -2.20 -18.93
N PRO A 476 -4.54 -1.73 -19.88
CA PRO A 476 -4.23 -0.54 -20.69
C PRO A 476 -4.19 0.75 -19.86
N GLY A 477 -4.95 0.82 -18.75
CA GLY A 477 -4.91 1.96 -17.83
C GLY A 477 -3.72 1.97 -16.86
N LEU A 478 -2.92 0.90 -16.81
CA LEU A 478 -1.80 0.73 -15.88
C LEU A 478 -0.63 0.00 -16.57
N PRO A 479 -0.05 0.59 -17.64
CA PRO A 479 0.96 -0.09 -18.46
C PRO A 479 2.20 -0.53 -17.66
N VAL A 480 2.61 0.24 -16.65
CA VAL A 480 3.72 -0.10 -15.74
C VAL A 480 3.50 -1.46 -15.05
N PHE A 481 2.24 -1.83 -14.81
CA PHE A 481 1.86 -3.06 -14.11
C PHE A 481 1.09 -4.04 -15.01
N GLY A 482 1.09 -3.87 -16.34
CA GLY A 482 0.18 -4.62 -17.20
C GLY A 482 0.47 -4.44 -18.67
N THR A 483 1.73 -4.62 -19.07
CA THR A 483 2.14 -4.58 -20.48
C THR A 483 2.82 -5.90 -20.86
N VAL A 484 2.49 -6.42 -22.03
CA VAL A 484 3.17 -7.54 -22.66
C VAL A 484 4.04 -6.99 -23.79
N PRO A 485 5.36 -7.25 -23.79
CA PRO A 485 6.25 -6.74 -24.84
C PRO A 485 5.85 -7.26 -26.23
N ASP A 486 5.93 -6.41 -27.26
CA ASP A 486 5.53 -6.75 -28.63
C ASP A 486 6.20 -8.02 -29.17
N ARG A 487 7.49 -8.22 -28.85
CA ARG A 487 8.22 -9.44 -29.23
C ARG A 487 7.60 -10.70 -28.62
N LEU A 488 7.18 -10.63 -27.35
CA LEU A 488 6.52 -11.74 -26.67
C LEU A 488 5.11 -11.94 -27.25
N THR A 489 4.37 -10.86 -27.52
CA THR A 489 3.06 -10.92 -28.18
C THR A 489 3.16 -11.63 -29.54
N ALA A 490 4.09 -11.21 -30.40
CA ALA A 490 4.33 -11.84 -31.70
C ALA A 490 4.72 -13.33 -31.57
N PHE A 491 5.58 -13.66 -30.61
CA PHE A 491 5.94 -15.06 -30.32
C PHE A 491 4.72 -15.90 -29.92
N LEU A 492 3.90 -15.40 -29.00
CA LEU A 492 2.73 -16.11 -28.49
C LEU A 492 1.69 -16.35 -29.59
N HIS A 493 1.45 -15.37 -30.46
CA HIS A 493 0.54 -15.52 -31.59
C HIS A 493 1.03 -16.52 -32.64
N ALA A 494 2.35 -16.59 -32.88
CA ALA A 494 2.92 -17.49 -33.86
C ALA A 494 3.12 -18.93 -33.34
N TRP A 495 3.43 -19.10 -32.05
CA TRP A 495 3.97 -20.36 -31.52
C TRP A 495 3.24 -20.92 -30.29
N ALA A 496 2.25 -20.21 -29.74
CA ALA A 496 1.51 -20.66 -28.56
C ALA A 496 -0.01 -20.64 -28.79
N THR A 497 -0.72 -21.37 -27.93
CA THR A 497 -2.19 -21.40 -27.93
C THR A 497 -2.71 -20.88 -26.60
N PRO A 498 -3.66 -19.93 -26.57
CA PRO A 498 -4.28 -19.49 -25.33
C PRO A 498 -5.20 -20.60 -24.82
N VAL A 499 -4.94 -21.09 -23.60
CA VAL A 499 -5.71 -22.19 -22.98
C VAL A 499 -6.67 -21.71 -21.90
N ALA A 500 -6.46 -20.52 -21.36
CA ALA A 500 -7.37 -19.86 -20.43
C ALA A 500 -7.24 -18.33 -20.51
N ARG A 501 -8.36 -17.62 -20.36
CA ARG A 501 -8.44 -16.15 -20.35
C ARG A 501 -9.30 -15.68 -19.19
N PHE A 502 -8.79 -14.73 -18.42
CA PHE A 502 -9.47 -14.11 -17.29
C PHE A 502 -9.57 -12.62 -17.58
N ARG A 503 -10.74 -12.19 -18.08
CA ARG A 503 -11.02 -10.80 -18.42
C ARG A 503 -11.30 -9.99 -17.14
N ALA A 504 -10.65 -8.84 -17.00
CA ALA A 504 -10.89 -7.91 -15.89
C ALA A 504 -11.82 -6.74 -16.28
N PHE A 505 -11.89 -6.39 -17.55
CA PHE A 505 -12.55 -5.17 -18.03
C PHE A 505 -12.98 -5.26 -19.49
N ASP A 506 -13.81 -4.32 -19.90
CA ASP A 506 -14.18 -4.09 -21.29
C ASP A 506 -13.12 -3.24 -22.03
N PRO A 507 -12.34 -3.80 -22.99
CA PRO A 507 -11.20 -3.10 -23.59
C PRO A 507 -11.62 -1.88 -24.42
N GLU A 508 -12.84 -1.83 -24.95
CA GLU A 508 -13.32 -0.69 -25.72
C GLU A 508 -13.73 0.49 -24.83
N ARG A 509 -14.10 0.22 -23.57
CA ARG A 509 -14.69 1.22 -22.67
C ARG A 509 -13.76 1.66 -21.53
N ILE A 510 -12.67 0.93 -21.28
CA ILE A 510 -11.76 1.19 -20.15
C ILE A 510 -11.06 2.55 -20.22
N THR A 511 -10.89 3.13 -21.41
CA THR A 511 -10.22 4.43 -21.63
C THR A 511 -10.82 5.60 -20.83
N GLY A 512 -12.10 5.52 -20.45
CA GLY A 512 -12.76 6.50 -19.60
C GLY A 512 -12.53 6.34 -18.08
N SER A 513 -11.74 5.34 -17.67
CA SER A 513 -11.48 5.02 -16.26
C SER A 513 -10.17 5.65 -15.78
N LEU A 514 -10.20 6.35 -14.66
CA LEU A 514 -9.01 6.95 -14.04
C LEU A 514 -8.47 6.01 -12.97
N PHE A 515 -7.20 5.60 -13.10
CA PHE A 515 -6.48 4.80 -12.10
C PHE A 515 -5.39 5.63 -11.43
N ASP A 516 -4.92 5.18 -10.26
CA ASP A 516 -3.66 5.68 -9.73
C ASP A 516 -2.50 5.00 -10.47
N PRO A 517 -1.73 5.72 -11.30
CA PRO A 517 -0.62 5.17 -12.08
C PRO A 517 0.53 4.64 -11.22
N THR A 518 0.55 4.99 -9.92
CA THR A 518 1.61 4.62 -8.99
C THR A 518 1.31 3.37 -8.17
N ASP A 519 0.08 2.85 -8.24
CA ASP A 519 -0.32 1.64 -7.53
C ASP A 519 -0.88 0.54 -8.45
N ALA A 520 -0.67 -0.71 -8.04
CA ALA A 520 -1.09 -1.89 -8.77
C ALA A 520 -2.31 -2.57 -8.13
N ASN A 521 -3.26 -1.75 -7.66
CA ASN A 521 -4.49 -2.24 -7.10
C ASN A 521 -5.51 -2.63 -8.17
N TYR A 522 -5.36 -2.12 -9.41
CA TYR A 522 -6.30 -2.33 -10.52
C TYR A 522 -7.74 -1.95 -10.17
N LEU A 523 -7.88 -0.93 -9.32
CA LEU A 523 -9.16 -0.35 -8.95
C LEU A 523 -9.15 1.11 -9.38
N PRO A 524 -10.14 1.56 -10.17
CA PRO A 524 -10.19 2.93 -10.61
C PRO A 524 -10.55 3.86 -9.45
N LEU A 525 -10.12 5.11 -9.54
CA LEU A 525 -10.58 6.22 -8.72
C LEU A 525 -11.87 6.82 -9.27
N ARG A 526 -12.10 6.73 -10.59
CA ARG A 526 -13.32 7.17 -11.30
C ARG A 526 -13.57 6.29 -12.52
N GLY A 527 -14.83 6.17 -12.94
CA GLY A 527 -15.18 5.41 -14.14
C GLY A 527 -15.26 3.89 -13.92
N PHE A 528 -15.93 3.42 -12.87
CA PHE A 528 -15.98 1.99 -12.51
C PHE A 528 -16.74 1.08 -13.50
N ARG A 529 -17.62 1.64 -14.34
CA ARG A 529 -18.55 0.87 -15.19
C ARG A 529 -17.88 -0.17 -16.11
N PRO A 530 -16.74 0.11 -16.77
CA PRO A 530 -16.08 -0.85 -17.65
C PRO A 530 -15.35 -1.98 -16.94
N ILE A 531 -15.23 -1.93 -15.61
CA ILE A 531 -14.43 -2.89 -14.85
C ILE A 531 -15.34 -4.03 -14.35
N GLU A 532 -15.03 -5.24 -14.78
CA GLU A 532 -15.79 -6.44 -14.44
C GLU A 532 -15.26 -7.06 -13.15
N ARG A 533 -13.94 -7.09 -12.95
CA ARG A 533 -13.27 -7.72 -11.80
C ARG A 533 -11.98 -6.95 -11.45
N PRO A 534 -11.52 -7.03 -10.19
CA PRO A 534 -10.18 -6.55 -9.83
C PRO A 534 -9.09 -7.31 -10.58
N GLY A 535 -7.95 -6.65 -10.79
CA GLY A 535 -6.75 -7.23 -11.40
C GLY A 535 -6.57 -6.90 -12.89
N PRO A 536 -5.46 -7.31 -13.50
CA PRO A 536 -5.23 -7.22 -14.94
C PRO A 536 -6.01 -8.31 -15.69
N SER A 537 -6.15 -8.19 -17.01
CA SER A 537 -6.61 -9.32 -17.83
C SER A 537 -5.47 -10.32 -17.99
N ILE A 538 -5.70 -11.57 -17.62
CA ILE A 538 -4.65 -12.61 -17.58
C ILE A 538 -4.93 -13.67 -18.65
N THR A 539 -3.90 -14.04 -19.40
CA THR A 539 -3.97 -15.16 -20.36
C THR A 539 -2.92 -16.20 -20.03
N VAL A 540 -3.34 -17.47 -19.98
CA VAL A 540 -2.44 -18.61 -19.86
C VAL A 540 -2.26 -19.22 -21.24
N TRP A 541 -1.00 -19.34 -21.66
CA TRP A 541 -0.59 -19.83 -22.96
C TRP A 541 0.13 -21.17 -22.84
N ARG A 542 -0.11 -22.05 -23.81
CA ARG A 542 0.58 -23.33 -23.95
C ARG A 542 1.40 -23.34 -25.25
N VAL A 543 2.70 -23.56 -25.12
CA VAL A 543 3.60 -23.79 -26.23
C VAL A 543 3.61 -25.30 -26.57
N PRO A 544 3.38 -25.70 -27.82
CA PRO A 544 3.42 -27.11 -28.22
C PRO A 544 4.82 -27.71 -28.01
N ARG A 545 4.89 -28.96 -27.55
CA ARG A 545 6.14 -29.72 -27.61
C ARG A 545 6.36 -30.14 -29.06
N ARG A 546 7.31 -29.52 -29.79
CA ARG A 546 7.78 -30.13 -31.05
C ARG A 546 8.43 -31.47 -30.72
N ARG A 547 7.94 -32.56 -31.33
CA ARG A 547 8.66 -33.85 -31.35
C ARG A 547 10.04 -33.55 -31.94
N ARG A 548 11.12 -33.93 -31.25
CA ARG A 548 12.44 -34.01 -31.88
C ARG A 548 12.26 -34.85 -33.14
N VAL A 549 12.35 -34.24 -34.31
CA VAL A 549 12.60 -35.00 -35.53
C VAL A 549 13.93 -35.68 -35.26
N ARG A 550 13.93 -37.02 -35.15
CA ARG A 550 15.16 -37.80 -35.16
C ARG A 550 15.87 -37.34 -36.44
N ALA A 551 17.01 -36.66 -36.31
CA ALA A 551 17.88 -36.44 -37.44
C ALA A 551 18.10 -37.82 -38.07
N ALA A 552 17.67 -37.99 -39.32
CA ALA A 552 17.92 -39.20 -40.07
C ALA A 552 19.43 -39.46 -39.99
N ALA A 553 19.80 -40.67 -39.56
CA ALA A 553 21.20 -41.07 -39.58
C ALA A 553 21.75 -40.85 -41.00
N PRO A 554 22.93 -40.23 -41.16
CA PRO A 554 23.51 -40.09 -42.49
C PRO A 554 23.73 -41.48 -43.09
N PRO A 555 23.48 -41.68 -44.40
CA PRO A 555 23.64 -42.98 -45.03
C PRO A 555 25.10 -43.44 -44.93
N SER A 556 25.27 -44.69 -44.52
CA SER A 556 26.55 -45.38 -44.48
C SER A 556 27.03 -45.71 -45.89
N GLY A 557 28.24 -45.26 -46.24
CA GLY A 557 29.00 -45.61 -47.45
C GLY A 557 29.52 -44.36 -48.16
N SER A 558 30.79 -44.17 -48.52
CA SER A 558 31.82 -45.13 -48.95
C SER A 558 33.24 -44.60 -48.68
N ARG A 559 34.20 -45.55 -48.67
CA ARG A 559 35.64 -45.43 -48.37
C ARG A 559 36.49 -44.68 -49.42
N ARG A 560 37.73 -44.37 -48.96
CA ARG A 560 39.04 -44.11 -49.64
C ARG A 560 39.44 -42.63 -49.67
N ALA A 561 40.68 -42.19 -49.43
CA ALA A 561 41.97 -42.77 -49.03
C ALA A 561 42.75 -41.62 -48.34
N GLY A 562 43.43 -41.79 -47.20
CA GLY A 562 44.83 -42.21 -47.15
C GLY A 562 45.79 -41.08 -47.54
N VAL A 563 46.36 -40.34 -46.58
CA VAL A 563 47.72 -39.77 -46.60
C VAL A 563 48.18 -39.55 -45.15
N THR A 564 49.43 -39.94 -44.95
CA THR A 564 50.24 -40.14 -43.73
C THR A 564 50.65 -38.86 -42.98
N ALA A 565 50.90 -39.03 -41.67
CA ALA A 565 51.49 -38.06 -40.74
C ALA A 565 52.97 -37.70 -41.08
N PRO A 566 53.62 -36.76 -40.34
CA PRO A 566 54.24 -37.18 -39.08
C PRO A 566 54.27 -36.15 -37.92
N ARG A 567 54.42 -36.72 -36.72
CA ARG A 567 54.74 -36.09 -35.43
C ARG A 567 56.13 -35.42 -35.40
N ARG A 568 56.25 -34.31 -34.66
CA ARG A 568 57.46 -33.84 -33.92
C ARG A 568 56.97 -33.04 -32.70
N SER A 569 57.12 -33.49 -31.44
CA SER A 569 58.29 -33.62 -30.56
C SER A 569 58.56 -32.37 -29.69
N ARG A 570 58.48 -32.63 -28.38
CA ARG A 570 58.81 -31.90 -27.14
C ARG A 570 59.92 -30.82 -27.16
N GLY A 571 59.75 -29.84 -26.25
CA GLY A 571 60.80 -29.07 -25.53
C GLY A 571 60.14 -28.05 -24.57
N HIS A 572 60.09 -28.27 -23.24
CA HIS A 572 60.99 -27.70 -22.18
C HIS A 572 61.20 -26.17 -22.31
N VAL A 573 60.89 -25.28 -21.35
CA VAL A 573 61.53 -24.96 -20.04
C VAL A 573 60.68 -23.80 -19.40
N VAL A 574 60.05 -23.91 -18.21
CA VAL A 574 60.45 -23.57 -16.80
C VAL A 574 60.42 -22.07 -16.38
N ARG A 575 59.88 -21.86 -15.15
CA ARG A 575 59.85 -20.68 -14.22
C ARG A 575 58.74 -19.63 -14.48
N GLY A 576 58.02 -19.09 -13.48
CA GLY A 576 58.29 -19.00 -12.03
C GLY A 576 57.04 -18.78 -11.15
N CYS A 577 57.24 -19.07 -9.86
CA CYS A 577 56.32 -18.96 -8.73
C CYS A 577 55.69 -17.57 -8.50
N ARG A 578 54.46 -17.52 -7.98
CA ARG A 578 54.16 -17.10 -6.58
C ARG A 578 52.67 -17.25 -6.23
N ARG A 579 52.43 -17.77 -5.02
CA ARG A 579 51.13 -17.96 -4.35
C ARG A 579 50.49 -16.61 -3.99
N HIS A 580 49.16 -16.51 -4.06
CA HIS A 580 48.36 -15.84 -3.03
C HIS A 580 46.91 -16.33 -3.02
N HIS A 581 46.50 -16.85 -1.86
CA HIS A 581 45.12 -17.06 -1.48
C HIS A 581 44.41 -15.70 -1.35
N ALA A 582 43.24 -15.55 -1.96
CA ALA A 582 42.24 -14.57 -1.53
C ALA A 582 40.84 -15.06 -1.87
N SER A 583 40.00 -15.11 -0.84
CA SER A 583 38.57 -15.42 -0.86
C SER A 583 37.79 -14.54 -1.84
N ARG A 584 36.96 -15.14 -2.70
CA ARG A 584 35.89 -14.41 -3.40
C ARG A 584 34.57 -14.62 -2.67
N ALA A 585 34.26 -13.65 -1.81
CA ALA A 585 32.92 -13.41 -1.31
C ALA A 585 31.99 -13.02 -2.47
N ALA A 586 30.82 -13.64 -2.50
CA ALA A 586 29.76 -13.37 -3.46
C ALA A 586 29.28 -11.92 -3.34
N ARG A 587 29.42 -11.13 -4.42
CA ARG A 587 28.76 -9.84 -4.55
C ARG A 587 27.27 -10.06 -4.82
N ILE A 588 26.46 -9.62 -3.87
CA ILE A 588 25.01 -9.47 -3.99
C ILE A 588 24.75 -8.35 -5.02
N VAL A 589 24.14 -8.71 -6.14
CA VAL A 589 23.70 -7.76 -7.17
C VAL A 589 22.41 -7.09 -6.70
N GLN A 590 22.48 -5.78 -6.44
CA GLN A 590 21.32 -4.91 -6.37
C GLN A 590 20.64 -4.87 -7.75
N PRO A 591 19.30 -4.90 -7.87
CA PRO A 591 18.65 -4.55 -9.11
C PRO A 591 18.80 -3.05 -9.33
N ALA A 592 19.66 -2.69 -10.28
CA ALA A 592 19.85 -1.33 -10.73
C ALA A 592 18.54 -0.74 -11.26
N ALA A 593 18.24 0.48 -10.83
CA ALA A 593 17.26 1.33 -11.48
C ALA A 593 17.71 1.57 -12.93
N MET A 594 16.97 1.05 -13.91
CA MET A 594 17.25 1.29 -15.31
C MET A 594 16.83 2.72 -15.69
N SER A 595 17.85 3.53 -15.95
CA SER A 595 17.82 4.73 -16.76
C SER A 595 17.34 4.42 -18.18
N ALA A 596 16.36 5.17 -18.67
CA ALA A 596 16.02 5.22 -20.09
C ALA A 596 16.93 6.25 -20.78
N PRO A 597 17.52 5.97 -21.96
CA PRO A 597 18.27 6.96 -22.71
C PRO A 597 17.31 7.77 -23.59
N VAL A 598 17.09 9.04 -23.25
CA VAL A 598 16.47 10.00 -24.17
C VAL A 598 17.57 10.58 -25.06
N ARG A 599 17.57 10.22 -26.34
CA ARG A 599 18.33 10.91 -27.38
C ARG A 599 17.60 12.22 -27.71
N SER A 600 18.27 13.35 -27.50
CA SER A 600 17.91 14.66 -28.05
C SER A 600 18.25 14.73 -29.55
N PRO A 601 17.36 15.20 -30.43
CA PRO A 601 17.77 15.77 -31.71
C PRO A 601 18.18 17.23 -31.49
N GLY A 602 19.30 17.61 -32.09
CA GLY A 602 19.92 18.92 -31.93
C GLY A 602 19.10 20.07 -32.50
N ALA A 603 19.41 21.24 -31.96
CA ALA A 603 19.03 22.53 -32.47
C ALA A 603 19.53 22.74 -33.91
N ARG A 604 18.60 23.06 -34.81
CA ARG A 604 18.54 24.36 -35.50
C ARG A 604 17.09 24.79 -35.60
#